data_AF-A0A2H1W8H8-F1
#
_entry.id   AF-A0A2H1W8H8-F1
#
_cell.length_a   1.000
_cell.length_b   1.000
_cell.length_c   1.000
_cell.angle_alpha   90.00
_cell.angle_beta   90.00
_cell.angle_gamma   90.00
#
_symmetry.space_group_name_H-M   'P 1'
#
loop_
_entity.id
_entity.type
_entity.pdbx_description
1 polymer ?
#
loop_
_entity_poly.entity_id
_entity_poly.type
_entity_poly.pdbx_seq_one_letter_code
_entity_poly.pdbx_strand_id
1 'polypeptide(L)'
;MEALHNPADTRESKICVITTGTYKGRDEDDMDYVARNAGIVRAIVAPLAKYSPSAIFLVASEPVDILSYVTWKLLGIPKNRIIGTGTLMDTARFRFLLGDKFGVSPECCHAYIIGQHGPHYSVPVWSSVNIGGVLLKDMNPLIGTDKDPECWFELYEDAVKAEGLVRQLKGCVSWSLALGVADICKSILTNANKVLPVSTYVK
;
A
#
# COMPACT_ATOMS: atom_id res chain seq x y z
N MET A 1 -19.13 -15.31 10.68
CA MET A 1 -17.66 -15.47 10.84
C MET A 1 -17.26 -14.56 11.99
N GLU A 2 -16.92 -15.08 13.17
CA GLU A 2 -16.35 -14.24 14.24
C GLU A 2 -14.97 -13.79 13.77
N ALA A 3 -14.85 -12.52 13.37
CA ALA A 3 -13.60 -11.98 12.82
C ALA A 3 -12.46 -11.91 13.87
N LEU A 4 -12.78 -12.07 15.16
CA LEU A 4 -11.82 -12.03 16.26
C LEU A 4 -12.31 -12.92 17.41
N HIS A 5 -11.78 -14.15 17.52
CA HIS A 5 -12.27 -15.16 18.45
C HIS A 5 -11.99 -14.79 19.93
N ASN A 6 -10.78 -14.32 20.24
CA ASN A 6 -10.43 -13.79 21.56
C ASN A 6 -9.56 -12.52 21.44
N PRO A 7 -10.16 -11.33 21.52
CA PRO A 7 -9.41 -10.08 21.41
C PRO A 7 -8.36 -9.88 22.51
N ALA A 8 -8.49 -10.57 23.65
CA ALA A 8 -7.55 -10.44 24.76
C ALA A 8 -6.16 -10.99 24.43
N ASP A 9 -6.05 -11.89 23.45
CA ASP A 9 -4.77 -12.44 22.98
C ASP A 9 -3.91 -11.38 22.28
N THR A 10 -4.51 -10.25 21.90
CA THR A 10 -3.83 -9.14 21.21
C THR A 10 -3.22 -8.11 22.16
N ARG A 11 -3.30 -8.33 23.48
CA ARG A 11 -2.90 -7.37 24.52
C ARG A 11 -1.45 -6.90 24.37
N GLU A 12 -1.23 -5.62 24.66
CA GLU A 12 0.10 -4.98 24.68
C GLU A 12 0.89 -5.02 23.35
N SER A 13 0.20 -5.28 22.24
CA SER A 13 0.79 -5.22 20.90
C SER A 13 1.36 -3.84 20.61
N LYS A 14 2.55 -3.81 20.00
CA LYS A 14 3.15 -2.56 19.48
C LYS A 14 2.58 -2.19 18.11
N ILE A 15 2.24 -3.20 17.32
CA ILE A 15 1.64 -3.04 15.99
C ILE A 15 0.47 -4.02 15.88
N CYS A 16 -0.69 -3.50 15.48
CA CYS A 16 -1.86 -4.29 15.11
C CYS A 16 -2.00 -4.27 13.59
N VAL A 17 -1.72 -5.38 12.92
CA VAL A 17 -1.88 -5.49 11.46
C VAL A 17 -3.29 -5.95 11.12
N ILE A 18 -4.00 -5.18 10.30
CA ILE A 18 -5.37 -5.45 9.87
C ILE A 18 -5.33 -5.94 8.43
N THR A 19 -5.51 -7.26 8.25
CA THR A 19 -5.56 -7.93 6.94
C THR A 19 -6.94 -8.54 6.64
N THR A 20 -7.88 -8.44 7.57
CA THR A 20 -9.22 -9.01 7.43
C THR A 20 -10.06 -8.17 6.48
N GLY A 21 -10.70 -8.83 5.53
CA GLY A 21 -11.59 -8.21 4.58
C GLY A 21 -12.06 -9.24 3.56
N THR A 22 -12.89 -8.80 2.63
CA THR A 22 -13.33 -9.57 1.48
C THR A 22 -12.85 -8.91 0.20
N TYR A 23 -12.86 -9.67 -0.89
CA TYR A 23 -12.59 -9.15 -2.22
C TYR A 23 -13.86 -8.57 -2.86
N LYS A 24 -13.69 -7.61 -3.77
CA LYS A 24 -14.79 -7.06 -4.55
C LYS A 24 -15.36 -8.14 -5.48
N GLY A 25 -16.68 -8.32 -5.45
CA GLY A 25 -17.38 -9.18 -6.40
C GLY A 25 -17.35 -8.62 -7.82
N ARG A 26 -17.49 -9.49 -8.84
CA ARG A 26 -17.39 -9.11 -10.26
C ARG A 26 -18.35 -7.97 -10.64
N ASP A 27 -19.57 -8.02 -10.13
CA ASP A 27 -20.66 -7.09 -10.44
C ASP A 27 -21.08 -6.27 -9.21
N GLU A 28 -20.19 -6.17 -8.22
CA GLU A 28 -20.45 -5.45 -6.97
C GLU A 28 -20.17 -3.95 -7.13
N ASP A 29 -21.04 -3.11 -6.58
CA ASP A 29 -20.83 -1.66 -6.51
C ASP A 29 -19.66 -1.31 -5.57
N ASP A 30 -18.89 -0.28 -5.91
CA ASP A 30 -17.73 0.13 -5.12
C ASP A 30 -18.12 0.57 -3.69
N MET A 31 -19.28 1.22 -3.52
CA MET A 31 -19.75 1.66 -2.21
C MET A 31 -20.20 0.49 -1.34
N ASP A 32 -20.84 -0.51 -1.92
CA ASP A 32 -21.22 -1.73 -1.20
C ASP A 32 -19.98 -2.51 -0.75
N TYR A 33 -19.00 -2.64 -1.64
CA TYR A 33 -17.70 -3.23 -1.33
C TYR A 33 -17.00 -2.52 -0.16
N VAL A 34 -16.91 -1.19 -0.23
CA VAL A 34 -16.34 -0.34 0.82
C VAL A 34 -17.12 -0.49 2.12
N ALA A 35 -18.45 -0.40 2.09
CA ALA A 35 -19.30 -0.45 3.27
C ALA A 35 -19.17 -1.79 4.00
N ARG A 36 -19.13 -2.90 3.25
CA ARG A 36 -18.93 -4.24 3.82
C ARG A 36 -17.59 -4.34 4.54
N ASN A 37 -16.50 -3.96 3.88
CA ASN A 37 -15.17 -4.03 4.50
C ASN A 37 -15.01 -3.05 5.66
N ALA A 38 -15.61 -1.86 5.59
CA ALA A 38 -15.67 -0.92 6.71
C ALA A 38 -16.44 -1.51 7.91
N GLY A 39 -17.49 -2.30 7.66
CA GLY A 39 -18.22 -3.04 8.70
C GLY A 39 -17.33 -4.09 9.40
N ILE A 40 -16.54 -4.84 8.64
CA ILE A 40 -15.57 -5.81 9.17
C ILE A 40 -14.52 -5.09 10.04
N VAL A 41 -13.92 -4.02 9.52
CA VAL A 41 -12.94 -3.19 10.26
C VAL A 41 -13.56 -2.67 11.55
N ARG A 42 -14.79 -2.13 11.51
CA ARG A 42 -15.51 -1.63 12.69
C ARG A 42 -15.66 -2.69 13.78
N ALA A 43 -15.94 -3.94 13.40
CA ALA A 43 -16.12 -5.02 14.36
C ALA A 43 -14.83 -5.38 15.12
N ILE A 44 -13.65 -5.14 14.53
CA ILE A 44 -12.37 -5.58 15.11
C ILE A 44 -11.54 -4.46 15.73
N VAL A 45 -11.61 -3.22 15.23
CA VAL A 45 -10.65 -2.17 15.64
C VAL A 45 -10.85 -1.71 17.08
N ALA A 46 -12.10 -1.60 17.56
CA ALA A 46 -12.36 -1.15 18.92
C ALA A 46 -11.87 -2.16 19.98
N PRO A 47 -12.12 -3.48 19.84
CA PRO A 47 -11.48 -4.49 20.69
C PRO A 47 -9.95 -4.44 20.65
N LEU A 48 -9.34 -4.33 19.47
CA LEU A 48 -7.87 -4.24 19.34
C LEU A 48 -7.31 -3.03 20.09
N ALA A 49 -7.93 -1.85 19.94
CA ALA A 49 -7.51 -0.63 20.64
C ALA A 49 -7.74 -0.70 22.16
N LYS A 50 -8.79 -1.41 22.61
CA LYS A 50 -9.04 -1.66 24.04
C LYS A 50 -7.90 -2.45 24.68
N TYR A 51 -7.41 -3.50 24.02
CA TYR A 51 -6.35 -4.35 24.56
C TYR A 51 -4.94 -3.85 24.25
N SER A 52 -4.78 -3.01 23.24
CA SER A 52 -3.50 -2.43 22.81
C SER A 52 -3.62 -0.92 22.54
N PRO A 53 -3.84 -0.10 23.57
CA PRO A 53 -4.13 1.34 23.42
C PRO A 53 -2.93 2.15 22.89
N SER A 54 -1.70 1.61 23.00
CA SER A 54 -0.48 2.22 22.50
C SER A 54 -0.10 1.78 21.08
N ALA A 55 -0.82 0.82 20.48
CA ALA A 55 -0.43 0.24 19.20
C ALA A 55 -0.46 1.25 18.05
N ILE A 56 0.40 1.00 17.06
CA ILE A 56 0.24 1.50 15.70
C ILE A 56 -0.65 0.51 14.95
N PHE A 57 -1.62 1.03 14.20
CA PHE A 57 -2.51 0.23 13.36
C PHE A 57 -2.01 0.28 11.93
N LEU A 58 -1.61 -0.88 11.41
CA LEU A 58 -1.17 -1.07 10.03
C LEU A 58 -2.30 -1.74 9.23
N VAL A 59 -2.96 -0.99 8.36
CA VAL A 59 -4.06 -1.46 7.53
C VAL A 59 -3.51 -1.99 6.21
N ALA A 60 -3.77 -3.26 5.92
CA ALA A 60 -3.48 -3.91 4.65
C ALA A 60 -4.77 -4.38 3.93
N SER A 61 -5.92 -4.32 4.60
CA SER A 61 -7.22 -4.60 3.98
C SER A 61 -7.57 -3.59 2.91
N GLU A 62 -8.18 -4.05 1.82
CA GLU A 62 -8.63 -3.19 0.71
C GLU A 62 -10.09 -2.72 0.86
N PRO A 63 -10.43 -1.51 0.38
CA PRO A 63 -9.54 -0.52 -0.23
C PRO A 63 -8.73 0.25 0.83
N VAL A 64 -7.39 0.12 0.77
CA VAL A 64 -6.49 0.42 1.89
C VAL A 64 -6.51 1.88 2.33
N ASP A 65 -6.58 2.82 1.40
CA ASP A 65 -6.59 4.25 1.70
C ASP A 65 -7.87 4.65 2.46
N ILE A 66 -9.01 4.14 2.01
CA ILE A 66 -10.32 4.39 2.63
C ILE A 66 -10.40 3.69 3.99
N LEU A 67 -9.99 2.41 4.08
CA LEU A 67 -10.05 1.67 5.34
C LEU A 67 -9.06 2.20 6.38
N SER A 68 -7.94 2.78 5.96
CA SER A 68 -7.04 3.53 6.86
C SER A 68 -7.75 4.74 7.46
N TYR A 69 -8.46 5.52 6.63
CA TYR A 69 -9.25 6.64 7.11
C TYR A 69 -10.41 6.22 8.02
N VAL A 70 -11.14 5.16 7.66
CA VAL A 70 -12.21 4.59 8.49
C VAL A 70 -11.65 4.15 9.85
N THR A 71 -10.53 3.43 9.87
CA THR A 71 -9.85 3.00 11.10
C THR A 71 -9.50 4.22 11.97
N TRP A 72 -8.91 5.26 11.38
CA TRP A 72 -8.61 6.50 12.10
C TRP A 72 -9.86 7.14 12.71
N LYS A 73 -10.94 7.27 11.94
CA LYS A 73 -12.20 7.87 12.42
C LYS A 73 -12.89 7.05 13.51
N LEU A 74 -12.82 5.73 13.44
CA LEU A 74 -13.37 4.85 14.46
C LEU A 74 -12.60 4.92 15.78
N LEU A 75 -11.27 5.04 15.72
CA LEU A 75 -10.42 5.04 16.90
C LEU A 75 -10.25 6.44 17.51
N GLY A 76 -10.32 7.50 16.71
CA GLY A 76 -10.12 8.88 17.20
C GLY A 76 -8.72 9.15 17.75
N ILE A 77 -7.73 8.33 17.40
CA ILE A 77 -6.35 8.42 17.89
C ILE A 77 -5.48 9.32 17.01
N PRO A 78 -4.27 9.70 17.47
CA PRO A 78 -3.34 10.48 16.66
C PRO A 78 -3.06 9.84 15.29
N LYS A 79 -3.12 10.65 14.23
CA LYS A 79 -2.99 10.21 12.83
C LYS A 79 -1.67 9.47 12.54
N ASN A 80 -0.60 9.79 13.26
CA ASN A 80 0.70 9.13 13.13
C ASN A 80 0.71 7.66 13.63
N ARG A 81 -0.37 7.18 14.25
CA ARG A 81 -0.54 5.79 14.66
C ARG A 81 -1.42 4.98 13.71
N ILE A 82 -1.85 5.57 12.60
CA ILE A 82 -2.64 4.89 11.57
C ILE A 82 -1.85 4.94 10.26
N ILE A 83 -1.50 3.76 9.75
CA ILE A 83 -0.71 3.60 8.53
C ILE A 83 -1.45 2.60 7.64
N GLY A 84 -1.66 2.91 6.37
CA GLY A 84 -2.07 1.92 5.38
C GLY A 84 -0.88 1.50 4.53
N THR A 85 -0.86 0.26 4.03
CA THR A 85 0.23 -0.19 3.13
C THR A 85 0.38 0.67 1.88
N GLY A 86 -0.72 1.29 1.41
CA GLY A 86 -0.73 2.27 0.33
C GLY A 86 -0.03 1.78 -0.93
N THR A 87 0.69 2.70 -1.58
CA THR A 87 1.39 2.47 -2.85
C THR A 87 2.79 1.86 -2.68
N LEU A 88 3.10 1.29 -1.50
CA LEU A 88 4.41 0.66 -1.27
C LEU A 88 4.67 -0.49 -2.25
N MET A 89 3.66 -1.33 -2.49
CA MET A 89 3.78 -2.46 -3.42
C MET A 89 3.83 -2.01 -4.87
N ASP A 90 3.05 -1.01 -5.23
CA ASP A 90 3.07 -0.41 -6.57
C ASP A 90 4.46 0.18 -6.86
N THR A 91 5.01 0.91 -5.88
CA THR A 91 6.37 1.46 -5.95
C THR A 91 7.42 0.35 -6.07
N ALA A 92 7.31 -0.72 -5.29
CA ALA A 92 8.24 -1.85 -5.37
C ALA A 92 8.20 -2.54 -6.74
N ARG A 93 7.01 -2.76 -7.30
CA ARG A 93 6.82 -3.32 -8.65
C ARG A 93 7.40 -2.39 -9.71
N PHE A 94 7.16 -1.08 -9.58
CA PHE A 94 7.69 -0.11 -10.53
C PHE A 94 9.22 -0.07 -10.51
N ARG A 95 9.84 -0.09 -9.33
CA ARG A 95 11.31 -0.21 -9.18
C ARG A 95 11.85 -1.52 -9.74
N PHE A 96 11.11 -2.61 -9.59
CA PHE A 96 11.47 -3.89 -10.18
C PHE A 96 11.51 -3.82 -11.71
N LEU A 97 10.46 -3.28 -12.34
CA LEU A 97 10.38 -3.12 -13.79
C LEU A 97 11.42 -2.13 -14.34
N LEU A 98 11.72 -1.05 -13.61
CA LEU A 98 12.84 -0.16 -13.93
C LEU A 98 14.17 -0.94 -13.91
N GLY A 99 14.43 -1.71 -12.84
CA GLY A 99 15.64 -2.51 -12.72
C GLY A 99 15.81 -3.51 -13.86
N ASP A 100 14.72 -4.20 -14.22
CA ASP A 100 14.68 -5.13 -15.35
C ASP A 100 15.03 -4.44 -16.68
N LYS A 101 14.40 -3.29 -16.97
CA LYS A 101 14.64 -2.52 -18.20
C LYS A 101 16.08 -1.99 -18.31
N PHE A 102 16.72 -1.65 -17.20
CA PHE A 102 18.10 -1.14 -17.17
C PHE A 102 19.17 -2.20 -16.88
N GLY A 103 18.78 -3.44 -16.57
CA GLY A 103 19.71 -4.50 -16.18
C GLY A 103 20.44 -4.23 -14.86
N VAL A 104 19.77 -3.57 -13.90
CA VAL A 104 20.32 -3.22 -12.58
C VAL A 104 19.44 -3.73 -11.45
N SER A 105 20.01 -3.82 -10.24
CA SER A 105 19.22 -4.16 -9.04
C SER A 105 18.10 -3.13 -8.81
N PRO A 106 16.87 -3.54 -8.47
CA PRO A 106 15.78 -2.64 -8.07
C PRO A 106 16.14 -1.75 -6.86
N GLU A 107 17.13 -2.16 -6.07
CA GLU A 107 17.66 -1.36 -4.96
C GLU A 107 18.36 -0.07 -5.45
N CYS A 108 18.93 -0.10 -6.66
CA CYS A 108 19.56 1.05 -7.30
C CYS A 108 18.57 1.94 -8.07
N CYS A 109 17.33 1.49 -8.25
CA CYS A 109 16.26 2.25 -8.88
C CYS A 109 15.45 2.99 -7.81
N HIS A 110 15.46 4.31 -7.85
CA HIS A 110 14.73 5.17 -6.93
C HIS A 110 13.54 5.78 -7.67
N ALA A 111 12.34 5.41 -7.25
CA ALA A 111 11.09 5.89 -7.81
C ALA A 111 9.99 5.81 -6.75
N TYR A 112 8.94 6.61 -6.92
CA TYR A 112 7.77 6.61 -6.06
C TYR A 112 6.50 6.65 -6.90
N ILE A 113 5.55 5.80 -6.52
CA ILE A 113 4.14 5.94 -6.87
C ILE A 113 3.45 6.48 -5.61
N ILE A 114 2.68 7.55 -5.74
CA ILE A 114 1.92 8.17 -4.64
C ILE A 114 0.42 8.22 -4.99
N GLY A 115 -0.41 8.75 -4.08
CA GLY A 115 -1.86 8.83 -4.30
C GLY A 115 -2.57 7.59 -3.78
N GLN A 116 -3.62 7.16 -4.49
CA GLN A 116 -4.38 5.96 -4.12
C GLN A 116 -3.63 4.70 -4.57
N HIS A 117 -3.69 3.64 -3.78
CA HIS A 117 -3.26 2.31 -4.24
C HIS A 117 -4.12 1.81 -5.41
N GLY A 118 -3.46 1.25 -6.44
CA GLY A 118 -4.12 0.66 -7.61
C GLY A 118 -4.07 1.53 -8.88
N PRO A 119 -4.71 1.10 -9.98
CA PRO A 119 -4.43 1.64 -11.32
C PRO A 119 -5.10 2.98 -11.64
N HIS A 120 -6.15 3.38 -10.92
CA HIS A 120 -7.00 4.50 -11.33
C HIS A 120 -6.52 5.87 -10.82
N TYR A 121 -6.06 5.94 -9.57
CA TYR A 121 -5.75 7.21 -8.90
C TYR A 121 -4.38 7.19 -8.21
N SER A 122 -3.50 6.27 -8.62
CA SER A 122 -2.08 6.37 -8.30
C SER A 122 -1.37 7.34 -9.26
N VAL A 123 -0.23 7.88 -8.83
CA VAL A 123 0.54 8.90 -9.56
C VAL A 123 2.03 8.53 -9.54
N PRO A 124 2.64 8.20 -10.69
CA PRO A 124 4.08 8.03 -10.78
C PRO A 124 4.79 9.39 -10.72
N VAL A 125 5.75 9.54 -9.80
CA VAL A 125 6.48 10.80 -9.60
C VAL A 125 7.71 10.85 -10.51
N TRP A 126 7.49 10.99 -11.82
CA TRP A 126 8.53 10.99 -12.86
C TRP A 126 9.69 11.96 -12.61
N SER A 127 9.41 13.11 -11.99
CA SER A 127 10.43 14.10 -11.63
C SER A 127 11.47 13.61 -10.62
N SER A 128 11.19 12.51 -9.90
CA SER A 128 12.09 11.94 -8.90
C SER A 128 12.75 10.64 -9.34
N VAL A 129 12.33 10.07 -10.49
CA VAL A 129 12.82 8.77 -10.94
C VAL A 129 14.29 8.89 -11.31
N ASN A 130 15.14 8.15 -10.60
CA ASN A 130 16.58 8.13 -10.84
C ASN A 130 17.19 6.75 -10.64
N ILE A 131 18.32 6.54 -11.30
CA ILE A 131 19.15 5.33 -11.17
C ILE A 131 20.56 5.77 -10.84
N GLY A 132 21.09 5.31 -9.70
CA GLY A 132 22.41 5.74 -9.23
C GLY A 132 22.55 7.25 -9.04
N GLY A 133 21.43 7.95 -8.77
CA GLY A 133 21.39 9.40 -8.59
C GLY A 133 21.20 10.22 -9.88
N VAL A 134 21.19 9.60 -11.07
CA VAL A 134 20.93 10.30 -12.33
C VAL A 134 19.44 10.30 -12.63
N LEU A 135 18.84 11.49 -12.74
CA LEU A 135 17.41 11.65 -13.03
C LEU A 135 17.12 11.23 -14.47
N LEU A 136 16.14 10.33 -14.65
CA LEU A 136 15.73 9.92 -15.99
C LEU A 136 15.10 11.07 -16.78
N LYS A 137 14.46 12.02 -16.08
CA LYS A 137 13.86 13.20 -16.68
C LYS A 137 14.88 14.16 -17.31
N ASP A 138 16.12 14.16 -16.83
CA ASP A 138 17.20 14.97 -17.44
C ASP A 138 17.67 14.38 -18.77
N MET A 139 17.57 13.05 -18.91
CA MET A 139 17.91 12.33 -20.15
C MET A 139 16.74 12.32 -21.14
N ASN A 140 15.52 12.15 -20.64
CA ASN A 140 14.28 12.19 -21.41
C ASN A 140 13.30 13.19 -20.76
N PRO A 141 13.28 14.46 -21.20
CA PRO A 141 12.37 15.47 -20.67
C PRO A 141 10.88 15.15 -20.86
N LEU A 142 10.57 14.27 -21.81
CA LEU A 142 9.20 13.83 -22.14
C LEU A 142 8.79 12.57 -21.39
N ILE A 143 9.63 12.04 -20.50
CA ILE A 143 9.37 10.78 -19.80
C ILE A 143 7.98 10.77 -19.12
N GLY A 144 7.23 9.71 -19.37
CA GLY A 144 5.91 9.51 -18.78
C GLY A 144 4.80 10.39 -19.37
N THR A 145 5.06 11.10 -20.48
CA THR A 145 4.04 11.82 -21.26
C THR A 145 3.61 11.01 -22.48
N ASP A 146 2.49 11.37 -23.10
CA ASP A 146 2.02 10.73 -24.34
C ASP A 146 2.97 10.91 -25.53
N LYS A 147 3.95 11.83 -25.42
CA LYS A 147 4.95 12.11 -26.45
C LYS A 147 6.29 11.39 -26.20
N ASP A 148 6.35 10.58 -25.16
CA ASP A 148 7.52 9.80 -24.78
C ASP A 148 7.79 8.70 -25.82
N PRO A 149 8.90 8.75 -26.58
CA PRO A 149 9.18 7.75 -27.62
C PRO A 149 9.44 6.34 -27.05
N GLU A 150 9.78 6.24 -25.77
CA GLU A 150 10.05 4.97 -25.09
C GLU A 150 8.86 4.43 -24.28
N CYS A 151 7.72 5.12 -24.34
CA CYS A 151 6.49 4.76 -23.65
C CYS A 151 6.69 4.40 -22.17
N TRP A 152 7.47 5.16 -21.40
CA TRP A 152 7.73 4.83 -19.99
C TRP A 152 6.45 4.77 -19.15
N PHE A 153 5.39 5.46 -19.58
CA PHE A 153 4.08 5.36 -18.94
C PHE A 153 3.52 3.93 -18.91
N GLU A 154 3.75 3.12 -19.95
CA GLU A 154 3.32 1.72 -20.00
C GLU A 154 3.99 0.89 -18.90
N LEU A 155 5.26 1.16 -18.60
CA LEU A 155 5.99 0.50 -17.50
C LEU A 155 5.35 0.77 -16.13
N TYR A 156 4.87 2.00 -15.93
CA TYR A 156 4.09 2.35 -14.75
C TYR A 156 2.74 1.62 -14.74
N GLU A 157 2.04 1.59 -15.87
CA GLU A 157 0.76 0.88 -15.98
C GLU A 157 0.89 -0.60 -15.65
N ASP A 158 1.93 -1.26 -16.16
CA ASP A 158 2.25 -2.66 -15.86
C ASP A 158 2.46 -2.87 -14.35
N ALA A 159 3.18 -1.95 -13.68
CA ALA A 159 3.42 -2.03 -12.24
C ALA A 159 2.11 -2.00 -11.44
N VAL A 160 1.17 -1.12 -11.77
CA VAL A 160 -0.09 -0.96 -11.04
C VAL A 160 -1.17 -1.99 -11.44
N LYS A 161 -1.11 -2.51 -12.67
CA LYS A 161 -2.01 -3.57 -13.16
C LYS A 161 -1.56 -4.98 -12.75
N ALA A 162 -0.27 -5.17 -12.43
CA ALA A 162 0.29 -6.48 -12.06
C ALA A 162 -0.46 -7.18 -10.93
N GLU A 163 -1.04 -6.43 -9.98
CA GLU A 163 -1.82 -7.03 -8.91
C GLU A 163 -3.07 -7.75 -9.41
N GLY A 164 -3.81 -7.12 -10.33
CA GLY A 164 -4.99 -7.70 -10.95
C GLY A 164 -4.63 -8.98 -11.71
N LEU A 165 -3.52 -8.97 -12.43
CA LEU A 165 -3.00 -10.15 -13.14
C LEU A 165 -2.66 -11.29 -12.18
N VAL A 166 -1.94 -11.02 -11.09
CA VAL A 166 -1.62 -12.04 -10.08
C VAL A 166 -2.89 -12.61 -9.46
N ARG A 167 -3.88 -11.76 -9.14
CA ARG A 167 -5.16 -12.20 -8.60
C ARG A 167 -5.94 -13.06 -9.61
N GLN A 168 -5.88 -12.73 -10.90
CA GLN A 168 -6.49 -13.54 -11.97
C GLN A 168 -5.81 -14.92 -12.11
N LEU A 169 -4.48 -14.99 -12.02
CA LEU A 169 -3.72 -16.22 -12.25
C LEU A 169 -3.65 -17.13 -11.01
N LYS A 170 -3.46 -16.54 -9.83
CA LYS A 170 -3.24 -17.25 -8.55
C LYS A 170 -4.47 -17.26 -7.65
N GLY A 171 -5.47 -16.41 -7.91
CA GLY A 171 -6.64 -16.21 -7.05
C GLY A 171 -6.40 -15.29 -5.85
N CYS A 172 -5.15 -14.99 -5.48
CA CYS A 172 -4.83 -14.11 -4.37
C CYS A 172 -3.45 -13.45 -4.50
N VAL A 173 -3.27 -12.35 -3.79
CA VAL A 173 -1.98 -11.66 -3.61
C VAL A 173 -1.56 -11.89 -2.16
N SER A 174 -0.38 -12.45 -1.95
CA SER A 174 0.07 -12.90 -0.63
C SER A 174 1.51 -12.52 -0.35
N TRP A 175 2.46 -13.06 -1.12
CA TRP A 175 3.90 -12.93 -0.81
C TRP A 175 4.41 -11.48 -0.84
N SER A 176 4.10 -10.74 -1.89
CA SER A 176 4.54 -9.34 -2.01
C SER A 176 3.96 -8.49 -0.89
N LEU A 177 2.65 -8.62 -0.61
CA LEU A 177 1.98 -7.90 0.47
C LEU A 177 2.58 -8.26 1.83
N ALA A 178 2.84 -9.53 2.10
CA ALA A 178 3.46 -9.98 3.36
C ALA A 178 4.86 -9.39 3.55
N LEU A 179 5.68 -9.34 2.48
CA LEU A 179 7.00 -8.70 2.51
C LEU A 179 6.89 -7.19 2.75
N GLY A 180 5.93 -6.52 2.12
CA GLY A 180 5.66 -5.10 2.34
C GLY A 180 5.24 -4.78 3.77
N VAL A 181 4.30 -5.55 4.32
CA VAL A 181 3.87 -5.45 5.71
C VAL A 181 5.06 -5.70 6.65
N ALA A 182 5.88 -6.71 6.38
CA ALA A 182 7.08 -6.99 7.16
C ALA A 182 8.09 -5.84 7.12
N ASP A 183 8.30 -5.20 5.97
CA ASP A 183 9.22 -4.06 5.82
C ASP A 183 8.72 -2.84 6.62
N ILE A 184 7.42 -2.56 6.60
CA ILE A 184 6.81 -1.51 7.42
C ILE A 184 6.97 -1.84 8.91
N CYS A 185 6.60 -3.05 9.33
CA CYS A 185 6.72 -3.49 10.72
C CYS A 185 8.17 -3.43 11.20
N LYS A 186 9.13 -3.89 10.40
CA LYS A 186 10.55 -3.80 10.72
C LYS A 186 10.98 -2.34 10.88
N SER A 187 10.58 -1.47 9.97
CA SER A 187 10.92 -0.04 10.01
C SER A 187 10.39 0.64 11.28
N ILE A 188 9.19 0.27 11.74
CA ILE A 188 8.59 0.75 12.98
C ILE A 188 9.33 0.18 14.20
N LEU A 189 9.49 -1.15 14.28
CA LEU A 189 10.06 -1.83 15.45
C LEU A 189 11.53 -1.48 15.70
N THR A 190 12.28 -1.22 14.63
CA THR A 190 13.70 -0.83 14.72
C THR A 190 13.92 0.68 14.77
N ASN A 191 12.84 1.47 14.71
CA ASN A 191 12.90 2.92 14.61
C ASN A 191 13.86 3.38 13.49
N ALA A 192 13.78 2.72 12.33
CA ALA A 192 14.75 2.88 11.25
C ALA A 192 14.70 4.25 10.56
N ASN A 193 13.62 5.03 10.77
CA ASN A 193 13.36 6.29 10.08
C ASN A 193 13.39 6.15 8.55
N LYS A 194 12.95 4.99 8.04
CA LYS A 194 12.87 4.70 6.61
C LYS A 194 11.69 5.44 5.97
N VAL A 195 11.91 6.06 4.81
CA VAL A 195 10.87 6.73 4.02
C VAL A 195 10.15 5.70 3.14
N LEU A 196 8.84 5.56 3.33
CA LEU A 196 7.99 4.60 2.61
C LEU A 196 6.73 5.29 2.09
N PRO A 197 6.30 5.05 0.84
CA PRO A 197 5.02 5.56 0.33
C PRO A 197 3.87 4.71 0.88
N VAL A 198 3.28 5.20 1.97
CA VAL A 198 2.20 4.55 2.73
C VAL A 198 0.95 5.43 2.74
N SER A 199 -0.22 4.85 2.94
CA SER A 199 -1.44 5.64 3.13
C SER A 199 -1.36 6.38 4.46
N THR A 200 -1.56 7.70 4.42
CA THR A 200 -1.56 8.57 5.60
C THR A 200 -2.54 9.73 5.43
N TYR A 201 -2.75 10.50 6.50
CA TYR A 201 -3.60 11.68 6.46
C TYR A 201 -2.84 12.87 5.85
N VAL A 202 -3.33 13.36 4.70
CA VAL A 202 -2.66 14.36 3.85
C VAL A 202 -3.25 15.78 3.93
N LYS A 203 -4.12 16.06 4.91
CA LYS A 203 -4.74 17.37 5.11
C LYS A 203 -4.12 18.14 6.28
#